data_AF-A0A7R9YWR9-F1
#
_entry.id   AF-A0A7R9YWR9-F1
#
_cell.length_a   1.000
_cell.length_b   1.000
_cell.length_c   1.000
_cell.angle_alpha   90.00
_cell.angle_beta   90.00
_cell.angle_gamma   90.00
#
_symmetry.space_group_name_H-M   'P 1'
#
loop_
_entity.id
_entity.type
_entity.pdbx_description
1 polymer ?
#
loop_
_entity_poly.entity_id
_entity_poly.type
_entity_poly.pdbx_seq_one_letter_code
_entity_poly.pdbx_strand_id
1 'polypeptide(L)'
;MGEQNTPDKGSWRANQVGDNGIDVYYHDRTGALMINLSEDDGRITIDRLGSAPSMQYLMQESVIVGGLLDELESIASDGEIDEPNRLIRLAAPGNAIKNARESLSFS
;
A
#
# COMPACT_ATOMS: atom_id res chain seq x y z
N MET A 1 -12.52 -15.12 14.28
CA MET A 1 -13.35 -15.00 13.07
C MET A 1 -12.65 -13.96 12.21
N GLY A 2 -12.01 -14.41 11.12
CA GLY A 2 -11.19 -13.56 10.27
C GLY A 2 -12.11 -12.70 9.42
N GLU A 3 -12.27 -11.44 9.79
CA GLU A 3 -12.86 -10.47 8.87
C GLU A 3 -11.86 -10.25 7.74
N GLN A 4 -12.42 -10.46 6.56
CA GLN A 4 -11.77 -10.44 5.26
C GLN A 4 -11.15 -9.07 5.04
N ASN A 5 -9.89 -9.03 4.61
CA ASN A 5 -9.16 -7.84 4.14
C ASN A 5 -9.79 -7.23 2.87
N THR A 6 -11.11 -7.02 2.87
CA THR A 6 -11.87 -6.48 1.75
C THR A 6 -12.40 -5.13 2.19
N PRO A 7 -11.92 -4.03 1.59
CA PRO A 7 -12.43 -2.72 1.89
C PRO A 7 -13.94 -2.66 1.67
N ASP A 8 -14.64 -1.97 2.56
CA ASP A 8 -16.09 -1.80 2.42
C ASP A 8 -16.42 -1.12 1.10
N LYS A 9 -17.40 -1.67 0.36
CA LYS A 9 -17.77 -1.16 -0.96
C LYS A 9 -18.25 0.29 -0.86
N GLY A 10 -17.62 1.19 -1.60
CA GLY A 10 -17.94 2.62 -1.61
C GLY A 10 -17.19 3.44 -0.56
N SER A 11 -16.35 2.80 0.26
CA SER A 11 -15.55 3.49 1.28
C SER A 11 -14.37 4.26 0.72
N TRP A 12 -13.92 3.90 -0.48
CA TRP A 12 -12.80 4.54 -1.17
C TRP A 12 -13.24 5.11 -2.49
N ARG A 13 -12.81 6.35 -2.75
CA ARG A 13 -12.91 6.99 -4.05
C ARG A 13 -11.50 7.12 -4.63
N ALA A 14 -11.22 6.34 -5.66
CA ALA A 14 -9.99 6.48 -6.43
C ALA A 14 -10.03 7.76 -7.27
N ASN A 15 -8.91 8.46 -7.28
CA ASN A 15 -8.65 9.62 -8.12
C ASN A 15 -7.23 9.47 -8.68
N GLN A 16 -7.11 8.93 -9.89
CA GLN A 16 -5.80 8.82 -10.54
C GLN A 16 -5.52 10.12 -11.26
N VAL A 17 -4.74 11.01 -10.64
CA VAL A 17 -4.29 12.25 -11.26
C VAL A 17 -2.84 12.09 -11.70
N GLY A 18 -2.64 11.70 -12.96
CA GLY A 18 -1.31 11.51 -13.56
C GLY A 18 -0.97 10.04 -13.84
N ASP A 19 0.26 9.80 -14.30
CA ASP A 19 0.66 8.50 -14.86
C ASP A 19 1.24 7.52 -13.81
N ASN A 20 1.67 8.00 -12.63
CA ASN A 20 2.56 7.23 -11.73
C ASN A 20 2.05 7.05 -10.28
N GLY A 21 0.77 7.33 -10.01
CA GLY A 21 0.25 7.28 -8.64
C GLY A 21 -1.21 6.88 -8.53
N ILE A 22 -1.56 6.32 -7.37
CA ILE A 22 -2.93 5.98 -6.99
C ILE A 22 -3.31 6.79 -5.77
N ASP A 23 -4.17 7.79 -5.96
CA ASP A 23 -4.75 8.53 -4.84
C ASP A 23 -6.12 7.95 -4.51
N VAL A 24 -6.34 7.62 -3.24
CA VAL A 24 -7.62 7.14 -2.73
C VAL A 24 -8.08 8.01 -1.57
N TYR A 25 -9.27 8.57 -1.73
CA TYR A 25 -9.93 9.38 -0.70
C TYR A 25 -10.94 8.52 0.04
N TYR A 26 -10.90 8.56 1.36
CA TYR A 26 -11.90 7.88 2.16
C TYR A 26 -13.22 8.65 2.17
N HIS A 27 -14.34 7.93 2.19
CA HIS A 27 -15.67 8.50 1.95
C HIS A 27 -16.07 9.59 2.96
N ASP A 28 -15.58 9.52 4.19
CA ASP A 28 -15.86 10.48 5.26
C ASP A 28 -14.99 11.76 5.18
N ARG A 29 -14.05 11.81 4.23
CA ARG A 29 -13.09 12.90 3.98
C ARG A 29 -12.16 13.22 5.16
N THR A 30 -12.02 12.32 6.12
CA THR A 30 -11.10 12.48 7.26
C THR A 30 -9.66 12.14 6.90
N GLY A 31 -9.46 11.35 5.84
CA GLY A 31 -8.13 11.03 5.33
C GLY A 31 -8.10 10.59 3.87
N ALA A 32 -6.88 10.50 3.35
CA ALA A 32 -6.58 9.99 2.02
C ALA A 32 -5.20 9.31 2.01
N LEU A 33 -5.04 8.35 1.11
CA LEU A 33 -3.77 7.68 0.84
C LEU A 33 -3.35 8.00 -0.59
N MET A 34 -2.09 8.37 -0.77
CA MET A 34 -1.48 8.53 -2.08
C MET A 34 -0.34 7.53 -2.18
N ILE A 35 -0.46 6.59 -3.12
CA ILE A 35 0.54 5.57 -3.39
C ILE A 35 1.28 6.00 -4.64
N ASN A 36 2.55 6.39 -4.50
CA ASN A 36 3.36 6.87 -5.61
C ASN A 36 4.39 5.81 -6.01
N LEU A 37 4.43 5.47 -7.30
CA LEU A 37 5.41 4.58 -7.90
C LEU A 37 6.32 5.41 -8.81
N SER A 38 7.49 5.78 -8.30
CA SER A 38 8.43 6.62 -9.03
C SER A 38 9.46 5.74 -9.76
N GLU A 39 9.40 5.74 -11.09
CA GLU A 39 10.39 5.05 -11.92
C GLU A 39 11.75 5.77 -11.88
N ASP A 40 11.74 7.10 -11.73
CA ASP A 40 12.94 7.95 -11.77
C ASP A 40 13.91 7.67 -10.61
N ASP A 41 13.37 7.41 -9.41
CA ASP A 41 14.17 7.10 -8.22
C ASP A 41 14.00 5.66 -7.70
N GLY A 42 13.17 4.85 -8.36
CA GLY A 42 12.92 3.46 -8.04
C GLY A 42 12.26 3.27 -6.66
N ARG A 43 11.50 4.26 -6.17
CA ARG A 43 10.85 4.20 -4.86
C ARG A 43 9.34 4.08 -4.97
N ILE A 44 8.79 3.37 -3.99
CA ILE A 44 7.37 3.33 -3.70
C ILE A 44 7.15 4.10 -2.40
N THR A 45 6.33 5.14 -2.43
CA THR A 45 5.98 5.92 -1.24
C THR A 45 4.48 5.85 -0.97
N ILE A 46 4.12 5.91 0.31
CA ILE A 46 2.74 5.98 0.76
C ILE A 46 2.62 7.26 1.58
N ASP A 47 1.91 8.24 1.04
CA ASP A 47 1.67 9.51 1.69
C ASP A 47 0.27 9.51 2.30
N ARG A 48 0.21 9.86 3.60
CA ARG A 48 -1.03 9.92 4.39
C ARG A 48 -1.47 11.35 4.55
N LEU A 49 -2.72 11.64 4.19
CA LEU A 49 -3.34 12.94 4.40
C LEU A 49 -4.49 12.81 5.41
N GLY A 50 -4.68 13.83 6.24
CA GLY A 50 -5.72 13.89 7.25
C GLY A 50 -5.17 14.36 8.59
N SER A 51 -5.73 15.43 9.16
CA SER A 51 -5.29 15.97 10.46
C SER A 51 -5.94 15.28 11.66
N ALA A 52 -7.11 14.67 11.46
CA ALA A 52 -7.87 13.93 12.46
C ALA A 52 -8.62 12.77 11.77
N PRO A 53 -7.91 11.70 11.38
CA PRO A 53 -8.52 10.56 10.70
C PRO A 53 -9.53 9.85 11.61
N SER A 54 -10.62 9.35 11.03
CA SER A 54 -11.57 8.54 11.78
C SER A 54 -10.98 7.16 12.12
N MET A 55 -11.49 6.54 13.18
CA MET A 55 -11.11 5.15 13.50
C MET A 55 -11.43 4.19 12.34
N GLN A 56 -12.50 4.46 11.59
CA GLN A 56 -12.88 3.66 10.43
C GLN A 56 -11.87 3.81 9.29
N TYR A 57 -11.40 5.04 9.03
CA TYR A 57 -10.30 5.29 8.10
C TYR A 57 -9.06 4.48 8.48
N LEU A 58 -8.62 4.54 9.74
CA LEU A 58 -7.38 3.87 10.19
C LEU A 58 -7.46 2.33 10.02
N MET A 59 -8.61 1.74 10.30
CA MET A 59 -8.84 0.31 10.06
C MET A 59 -8.77 -0.02 8.57
N GLN A 60 -9.45 0.76 7.74
CA GLN A 60 -9.53 0.54 6.30
C GLN A 60 -8.18 0.82 5.60
N GLU A 61 -7.43 1.81 6.07
CA GLU A 61 -6.07 2.09 5.62
C GLU A 61 -5.17 0.88 5.87
N SER A 62 -5.23 0.31 7.07
CA SER A 62 -4.40 -0.85 7.44
C SER A 62 -4.65 -2.04 6.50
N VAL A 63 -5.89 -2.22 6.06
CA VAL A 63 -6.28 -3.24 5.06
C VAL A 63 -5.64 -2.95 3.71
N ILE A 64 -5.72 -1.72 3.20
CA ILE A 64 -5.12 -1.35 1.90
C ILE A 64 -3.60 -1.47 1.93
N VAL A 65 -2.95 -0.89 2.94
CA VAL A 65 -1.49 -0.89 3.04
C VAL A 65 -0.97 -2.32 3.26
N GLY A 66 -1.65 -3.13 4.08
CA GLY A 66 -1.32 -4.55 4.25
C GLY A 66 -1.40 -5.33 2.94
N GLY A 67 -2.51 -5.18 2.18
CA GLY A 67 -2.67 -5.82 0.89
C GLY A 67 -1.63 -5.37 -0.14
N LEU A 68 -1.28 -4.08 -0.18
CA LEU A 68 -0.20 -3.58 -1.04
C LEU A 68 1.14 -4.24 -0.72
N LEU A 69 1.49 -4.38 0.56
CA LEU A 69 2.74 -5.03 0.97
C LEU A 69 2.72 -6.53 0.63
N ASP A 70 1.58 -7.20 0.80
CA ASP A 70 1.42 -8.62 0.42
C ASP A 70 1.64 -8.82 -1.09
N GLU A 71 1.05 -7.96 -1.92
CA GLU A 71 1.24 -8.00 -3.37
C GLU A 71 2.68 -7.70 -3.77
N LEU A 72 3.32 -6.68 -3.18
CA LEU A 72 4.73 -6.37 -3.41
C LEU A 72 5.67 -7.53 -3.05
N GLU A 73 5.38 -8.21 -1.94
CA GLU A 73 6.13 -9.40 -1.51
C GLU A 73 5.97 -10.55 -2.52
N SER A 74 4.74 -10.79 -2.97
CA SER A 74 4.42 -11.78 -4.00
C SER A 74 5.21 -11.52 -5.29
N ILE A 75 5.09 -10.33 -5.89
CA ILE A 75 5.74 -10.05 -7.17
C ILE A 75 7.27 -9.93 -7.09
N ALA A 76 7.83 -9.67 -5.89
CA ALA A 76 9.27 -9.55 -5.69
C ALA A 76 9.95 -10.88 -5.32
N SER A 77 9.23 -11.76 -4.61
CA SER A 77 9.85 -12.87 -3.87
C SER A 77 9.10 -14.19 -3.98
N ASP A 78 7.92 -14.26 -4.62
CA ASP A 78 7.20 -15.52 -4.73
C ASP A 78 8.05 -16.57 -5.46
N GLY A 79 8.19 -17.72 -4.81
CA GLY A 79 9.17 -18.76 -5.14
C GLY A 79 8.91 -19.45 -6.47
N GLU A 80 7.75 -19.21 -7.08
CA GLU A 80 7.37 -19.70 -8.40
C GLU A 80 7.85 -18.80 -9.55
N ILE A 81 8.38 -17.59 -9.25
CA ILE A 81 8.84 -16.64 -10.26
C ILE A 81 10.37 -16.68 -10.35
N ASP A 82 10.88 -17.21 -11.48
CA ASP A 82 12.29 -17.14 -11.83
C ASP A 82 12.80 -15.69 -11.73
N GLU A 83 14.00 -15.49 -11.18
CA GLU A 83 14.61 -14.17 -11.02
C GLU A 83 14.57 -13.23 -12.25
N PRO A 84 14.77 -13.70 -13.50
CA PRO A 84 14.62 -12.87 -14.71
C PRO A 84 13.17 -12.46 -15.01
N ASN A 85 12.17 -13.18 -14.49
CA ASN A 85 10.75 -12.95 -14.74
C ASN A 85 10.09 -12.05 -13.69
N ARG A 86 10.84 -11.58 -12.68
CA ARG A 86 10.33 -10.71 -11.63
C ARG A 86 10.07 -9.30 -12.19
N LEU A 87 8.85 -8.81 -11.99
CA LEU A 87 8.44 -7.47 -12.42
C LEU A 87 9.13 -6.36 -11.61
N ILE A 88 9.45 -6.64 -10.34
CA ILE A 88 10.20 -5.71 -9.49
C ILE A 88 11.36 -6.43 -8.81
N ARG A 89 12.44 -5.69 -8.55
CA ARG A 89 13.57 -6.15 -7.73
C ARG A 89 13.78 -5.15 -6.61
N LEU A 90 13.68 -5.62 -5.37
CA LEU A 90 13.96 -4.80 -4.19
C LEU A 90 15.48 -4.64 -4.05
N ALA A 91 15.94 -3.40 -3.95
CA ALA A 91 17.38 -3.09 -3.84
C ALA A 91 18.01 -3.67 -2.56
N ALA A 92 17.23 -3.75 -1.47
CA ALA A 92 17.65 -4.38 -0.23
C ALA A 92 17.17 -5.84 -0.19
N PRO A 93 18.08 -6.82 -0.04
CA PRO A 93 17.68 -8.23 -0.03
C PRO A 93 16.89 -8.61 1.22
N GLY A 94 15.79 -9.34 1.00
CA GLY A 94 15.16 -10.26 1.95
C GLY A 94 14.26 -9.66 3.04
N ASN A 95 14.48 -8.43 3.51
CA ASN A 95 13.73 -7.88 4.65
C ASN A 95 13.06 -6.52 4.42
N ALA A 96 13.15 -5.93 3.23
CA ALA A 96 12.62 -4.59 2.96
C ALA A 96 11.10 -4.49 3.25
N ILE A 97 10.31 -5.44 2.75
CA ILE A 97 8.84 -5.46 2.96
C ILE A 97 8.50 -5.75 4.41
N LYS A 98 9.20 -6.70 5.04
CA LYS A 98 9.01 -7.01 6.46
C LYS A 98 9.30 -5.80 7.35
N ASN A 99 10.39 -5.09 7.11
CA ASN A 99 10.75 -3.88 7.85
C ASN A 99 9.72 -2.76 7.65
N ALA A 100 9.19 -2.61 6.43
CA ALA A 100 8.12 -1.65 6.15
C ALA A 100 6.84 -2.03 6.92
N ARG A 101 6.49 -3.31 7.00
CA ARG A 101 5.33 -3.76 7.79
C ARG A 101 5.49 -3.49 9.28
N GLU A 102 6.70 -3.72 9.81
CA GLU A 102 7.01 -3.46 11.22
C GLU A 102 6.96 -1.96 11.57
N SER A 103 7.42 -1.08 10.67
CA SER A 103 7.37 0.37 10.92
C SER A 103 5.94 0.93 10.94
N LEU A 104 5.02 0.27 10.24
CA LEU A 104 3.60 0.64 10.19
C LEU A 104 2.81 0.14 11.41
N SER A 105 3.29 -0.90 12.10
CA SER A 105 2.58 -1.54 13.22
C SER A 105 2.66 -0.76 14.55
N PHE A 106 3.39 0.37 14.60
CA PHE A 106 3.61 1.19 15.81
C PHE A 106 3.23 2.67 15.63
N SER A 107 2.37 3.02 14.67
CA SER A 107 1.89 4.39 14.45
C SER A 107 0.51 4.66 15.03
#